data_AF-A0A973FXV1-F1
#
_entry.id   AF-A0A973FXV1-F1
#
_cell.length_a   1.000
_cell.length_b   1.000
_cell.length_c   1.000
_cell.angle_alpha   90.00
_cell.angle_beta   90.00
_cell.angle_gamma   90.00
#
_symmetry.space_group_name_H-M   'P 1'
#
loop_
_entity.id
_entity.type
_entity.pdbx_description
1 polymer ?
#
loop_
_entity_poly.entity_id
_entity_poly.type
_entity_poly.pdbx_seq_one_letter_code
_entity_poly.pdbx_strand_id
1 'polypeptide(L)' 'RMKNFHYEKHFGGVYYIFLRGLNAEAGKENGVYFDLPDCALIRQLDRLMLPKDE' A
#
# COMPACT_ATOMS: atom_id res chain seq x y z
N ARG A 1 4.55 5.94 15.71
CA ARG A 1 4.77 6.52 14.35
C ARG A 1 6.25 6.90 14.18
N MET A 2 6.83 6.71 12.99
CA MET A 2 8.23 7.11 12.69
C MET A 2 8.33 8.64 12.60
N LYS A 3 9.36 9.23 13.21
CA LYS A 3 9.59 10.68 13.15
C LYS A 3 9.92 11.11 11.71
N ASN A 4 9.38 12.26 11.30
CA ASN A 4 9.59 12.87 9.97
C ASN A 4 9.16 11.98 8.77
N PHE A 5 8.21 11.07 8.97
CA PHE A 5 7.67 10.28 7.88
C PHE A 5 6.77 11.12 6.96
N HIS A 6 7.09 11.15 5.67
CA HIS A 6 6.29 11.80 4.63
C HIS A 6 5.81 10.73 3.65
N TYR A 7 4.49 10.50 3.61
CA TYR A 7 3.89 9.43 2.81
C TYR A 7 4.34 9.45 1.34
N GLU A 8 4.25 10.62 0.69
CA GLU A 8 4.62 10.83 -0.72
C GLU A 8 6.09 10.52 -1.02
N LYS A 9 6.97 10.61 -0.02
CA LYS A 9 8.41 10.38 -0.19
C LYS A 9 8.84 8.98 0.24
N HIS A 10 8.13 8.37 1.20
CA HIS A 10 8.65 7.20 1.93
C HIS A 10 7.77 5.95 1.82
N PHE A 11 6.49 6.04 1.42
CA PHE A 11 5.58 4.89 1.48
C PHE A 11 5.81 3.87 0.36
N GLY A 12 6.12 4.30 -0.85
CA GLY A 12 6.50 3.40 -1.96
C GLY A 12 5.38 2.54 -2.55
N GLY A 13 4.21 2.46 -1.92
CA GLY A 13 3.03 1.74 -2.40
C GLY A 13 2.93 0.31 -1.87
N VAL A 14 2.03 -0.46 -2.46
CA VAL A 14 1.69 -1.83 -2.06
C VAL A 14 1.71 -2.78 -3.26
N TYR A 15 2.12 -4.02 -3.02
CA TYR A 15 2.08 -5.08 -4.01
C TYR A 15 1.09 -6.16 -3.57
N TYR A 16 0.18 -6.51 -4.48
CA TYR A 16 -0.74 -7.62 -4.35
C TYR A 16 -0.23 -8.78 -5.20
N ILE A 17 0.11 -9.89 -4.54
CA ILE A 17 0.68 -11.08 -5.19
C ILE A 17 -0.37 -12.19 -5.21
N PHE A 18 -0.91 -12.47 -6.38
CA PHE A 18 -1.87 -13.54 -6.65
C PHE A 18 -1.12 -14.81 -7.03
N LEU A 19 -0.87 -15.67 -6.04
CA LEU A 19 -0.04 -16.87 -6.20
C LEU A 19 -0.45 -17.79 -7.35
N ARG A 20 -1.77 -17.93 -7.59
CA ARG A 20 -2.29 -18.74 -8.71
C ARG A 20 -2.10 -18.12 -10.10
N GLY A 21 -1.85 -16.82 -10.16
CA GLY A 21 -1.59 -16.09 -11.38
C GLY A 21 -0.10 -15.83 -11.63
N LEU A 22 0.78 -16.21 -10.71
CA LEU A 22 2.22 -16.07 -10.92
C LEU A 22 2.68 -17.06 -11.99
N ASN A 23 3.26 -16.52 -13.05
CA ASN A 23 3.88 -17.30 -14.11
C ASN A 23 5.32 -16.82 -14.30
N ALA A 24 6.28 -17.68 -13.97
CA ALA A 24 7.70 -17.36 -14.08
C ALA A 24 8.15 -17.06 -15.52
N GLU A 25 7.50 -17.67 -16.51
CA GLU A 25 7.83 -17.46 -17.93
C GLU A 25 7.18 -16.21 -18.51
N ALA A 26 6.02 -15.79 -17.97
CA ALA A 26 5.27 -14.65 -18.48
C ALA A 26 5.58 -13.31 -17.77
N GLY A 27 6.61 -13.29 -16.91
CA GLY A 27 7.10 -12.08 -16.25
C GLY A 27 6.15 -11.48 -15.19
N LYS A 28 6.45 -10.25 -14.75
CA LYS A 28 5.73 -9.54 -13.67
C LYS A 28 4.29 -9.12 -14.04
N GLU A 29 3.90 -9.29 -15.30
CA GLU A 29 2.59 -8.88 -15.81
C GLU A 29 1.47 -9.82 -15.35
N ASN A 30 1.83 -11.00 -14.83
CA ASN A 30 0.89 -12.02 -14.38
C ASN A 30 1.01 -12.24 -12.87
N GLY A 31 -0.11 -12.04 -12.17
CA GLY A 31 -0.22 -12.32 -10.74
C GLY A 31 0.44 -11.30 -9.82
N VAL A 32 1.02 -10.21 -10.33
CA VAL A 32 1.54 -9.10 -9.52
C VAL A 32 0.80 -7.82 -9.90
N TYR A 33 0.19 -7.17 -8.91
CA TYR A 33 -0.46 -5.86 -9.08
C TYR A 33 0.14 -4.86 -8.10
N PHE A 34 0.45 -3.66 -8.60
CA PHE A 34 0.97 -2.56 -7.79
C PHE A 34 -0.09 -1.47 -7.66
N ASP A 35 -0.24 -0.94 -6.45
CA ASP A 35 -1.02 0.26 -6.19
C ASP A 35 -0.24 1.23 -5.32
N LEU A 36 -0.45 2.52 -5.54
CA LEU A 36 -0.02 3.58 -4.64
C LEU A 36 -1.29 4.34 -4.20
N PRO A 37 -1.92 3.91 -3.09
CA PRO A 37 -3.14 4.55 -2.62
C PRO A 37 -2.94 6.03 -2.37
N ASP A 38 -3.97 6.83 -2.63
CA ASP A 38 -3.95 8.26 -2.30
C ASP A 38 -3.69 8.45 -0.79
N CYS A 39 -2.79 9.36 -0.47
CA CYS A 39 -2.51 9.76 0.90
C CYS A 39 -3.78 10.20 1.64
N ALA A 40 -4.72 10.85 0.94
CA ALA A 40 -5.99 11.27 1.52
C ALA A 40 -6.82 10.06 2.00
N LEU A 41 -6.88 8.99 1.21
CA LEU A 41 -7.58 7.75 1.57
C LEU A 41 -6.94 7.10 2.81
N ILE A 42 -5.60 7.00 2.84
CA ILE A 42 -4.88 6.44 3.99
C ILE A 42 -5.14 7.24 5.27
N ARG A 43 -5.13 8.58 5.19
CA ARG A 43 -5.42 9.44 6.34
C ARG A 43 -6.86 9.30 6.85
N GLN A 44 -7.81 9.10 5.95
CA GLN A 44 -9.21 8.85 6.32
C GLN A 44 -9.33 7.51 7.05
N LEU A 45 -8.68 6.46 6.53
CA LEU A 45 -8.66 5.14 7.15
C LEU A 45 -8.06 5.17 8.56
N ASP A 46 -6.91 5.83 8.72
CA ASP A 46 -6.25 6.04 10.02
C ASP A 46 -7.23 6.63 11.05
N ARG A 47 -8.03 7.63 10.65
CA ARG A 47 -9.00 8.30 11.54
C ARG A 47 -10.17 7.39 11.93
N LEU A 48 -10.54 6.44 11.07
CA LEU A 48 -11.64 5.50 11.33
C LEU A 48 -11.21 4.33 12.21
N MET A 49 -9.95 3.89 12.10
CA MET A 49 -9.45 2.69 12.76
C MET A 49 -8.73 2.96 14.08
N LEU A 50 -8.12 4.13 14.24
CA LEU A 50 -7.40 4.46 15.46
C LEU A 50 -8.35 5.12 16.48
N PRO A 51 -8.23 4.76 17.77
CA PRO A 51 -8.89 5.51 18.83
C PRO A 51 -8.57 6.99 18.71
N LYS A 52 -9.55 7.85 18.98
CA LYS A 52 -9.23 9.25 19.23
C LYS A 52 -8.55 9.28 20.60
N ASP A 53 -7.30 9.70 20.64
CA ASP A 53 -6.66 10.06 21.90
C ASP A 53 -7.53 11.18 22.53
N GLU A 54 -8.24 10.85 23.61
CA GLU A 54 -8.87 11.81 24.55
C GLU A 54 -7.84 12.31 25.58
#